data_AF-A0A6H1N9M9-F1
#
_entry.id   AF-A0A6H1N9M9-F1
#
_cell.length_a   1.000
_cell.length_b   1.000
_cell.length_c   1.000
_cell.angle_alpha   90.00
_cell.angle_beta   90.00
_cell.angle_gamma   90.00
#
_symmetry.space_group_name_H-M   'P 1'
#
loop_
_entity.id
_entity.type
_entity.pdbx_description
1 polymer ?
#
loop_
_entity_poly.entity_id
_entity_poly.type
_entity_poly.pdbx_seq_one_letter_code
_entity_poly.pdbx_strand_id
1 'polypeptide(L)'
;MPSVEQQFSGFLLLLDRFQKQLAEFMLGAYLACDFGSDSGDDGDSTLSPQVLLDVVDGTPQMTLNHAITWMDPARDQELNEYRRAVTLTFTGAGIAVEAFVRLDLERDMGEWPTGIHVPYRQRADGLGLDEALAFVEARVEEMCRRYDDVAGLGLTSREDNFGGTVQ
;
A
#
# COMPACT_ATOMS: atom_id res chain seq x y z
N MET A 1 -23.68 17.50 20.36
CA MET A 1 -22.40 16.79 20.20
C MET A 1 -22.71 15.32 20.02
N PRO A 2 -22.09 14.63 19.05
CA PRO A 2 -22.29 13.20 18.84
C PRO A 2 -21.79 12.41 20.05
N SER A 3 -22.44 11.28 20.36
CA SER A 3 -21.99 10.37 21.42
C SER A 3 -20.65 9.71 21.06
N VAL A 4 -19.99 9.11 22.04
CA VAL A 4 -18.72 8.39 21.83
C VAL A 4 -18.89 7.25 20.82
N GLU A 5 -20.02 6.53 20.90
CA GLU A 5 -20.35 5.44 19.98
C GLU A 5 -20.56 5.95 18.55
N GLN A 6 -21.18 7.13 18.39
CA GLN A 6 -21.37 7.75 17.09
C GLN A 6 -20.04 8.21 16.48
N GLN A 7 -19.14 8.78 17.30
CA GLN A 7 -17.80 9.18 16.86
C GLN A 7 -16.97 7.96 16.46
N PHE A 8 -17.01 6.89 17.26
CA PHE A 8 -16.30 5.65 16.97
C PHE A 8 -16.83 4.95 15.70
N SER A 9 -18.15 4.90 15.52
CA SER A 9 -18.76 4.37 14.30
C SER A 9 -18.36 5.19 13.07
N GLY A 10 -18.39 6.52 13.17
CA GLY A 10 -17.94 7.41 12.09
C GLY A 10 -16.46 7.19 11.74
N PHE A 11 -15.61 7.01 12.75
CA PHE A 11 -14.20 6.65 12.57
C PHE A 11 -14.03 5.34 11.79
N LEU A 12 -14.74 4.28 12.18
CA LEU A 12 -14.66 2.98 11.49
C LEU A 12 -15.11 3.06 10.03
N LEU A 13 -16.16 3.83 9.73
CA LEU A 13 -16.64 4.02 8.35
C LEU A 13 -15.62 4.76 7.48
N LEU A 14 -14.94 5.76 8.04
CA LEU A 14 -13.87 6.47 7.32
C LEU A 14 -12.68 5.55 7.04
N LEU A 15 -12.30 4.72 8.01
CA LEU A 15 -11.23 3.74 7.85
C LEU A 15 -11.56 2.69 6.78
N ASP A 16 -12.78 2.15 6.79
CA ASP A 16 -13.26 1.22 5.76
C ASP A 16 -13.18 1.84 4.37
N ARG A 17 -13.58 3.11 4.23
CA ARG A 17 -13.45 3.86 2.97
C ARG A 17 -11.99 3.99 2.53
N PHE A 18 -11.08 4.37 3.43
CA PHE A 18 -9.66 4.50 3.11
C PHE A 18 -9.02 3.16 2.72
N GLN A 19 -9.37 2.09 3.44
CA GLN A 19 -8.92 0.74 3.15
C GLN A 19 -9.38 0.30 1.76
N LYS A 20 -10.66 0.52 1.41
CA LYS A 20 -11.19 0.20 0.07
C LYS A 20 -10.50 0.97 -1.03
N GLN A 21 -10.26 2.27 -0.85
CA GLN A 21 -9.55 3.08 -1.86
C GLN A 21 -8.12 2.57 -2.12
N LEU A 22 -7.38 2.22 -1.06
CA LEU A 22 -6.05 1.62 -1.21
C LEU A 22 -6.11 0.24 -1.86
N ALA A 23 -7.08 -0.59 -1.46
CA ALA A 23 -7.27 -1.92 -2.03
C ALA A 23 -7.64 -1.89 -3.52
N GLU A 24 -8.54 -0.98 -3.91
CA GLU A 24 -8.93 -0.78 -5.32
C GLU A 24 -7.74 -0.34 -6.17
N PHE A 25 -6.95 0.61 -5.69
CA PHE A 25 -5.73 1.02 -6.40
C PHE A 25 -4.75 -0.14 -6.56
N MET A 26 -4.47 -0.87 -5.47
CA MET A 26 -3.50 -1.96 -5.49
C MET A 26 -3.98 -3.14 -6.35
N LEU A 27 -5.29 -3.41 -6.34
CA LEU A 27 -5.89 -4.38 -7.26
C LEU A 27 -5.74 -3.93 -8.72
N GLY A 28 -5.99 -2.65 -9.02
CA GLY A 28 -5.79 -2.10 -10.35
C GLY A 28 -4.35 -2.25 -10.84
N ALA A 29 -3.37 -1.91 -10.01
CA ALA A 29 -1.95 -2.10 -10.31
C ALA A 29 -1.60 -3.59 -10.53
N TYR A 30 -2.10 -4.47 -9.65
CA TYR A 30 -1.87 -5.92 -9.73
C TYR A 30 -2.43 -6.54 -11.03
N LEU A 31 -3.57 -6.05 -11.50
CA LEU A 31 -4.19 -6.53 -12.74
C LEU A 31 -3.54 -5.96 -13.99
N ALA A 32 -3.02 -4.74 -13.93
CA ALA A 32 -2.43 -4.04 -15.08
C ALA A 32 -1.01 -4.52 -15.39
N CYS A 33 -0.22 -4.90 -14.39
CA CYS A 33 1.18 -5.29 -14.54
C CYS A 33 1.38 -6.79 -14.39
N ASP A 34 2.34 -7.34 -15.14
CA ASP A 34 2.78 -8.71 -14.98
C ASP A 34 3.83 -8.80 -13.86
N PHE A 35 3.37 -9.21 -12.67
CA PHE A 35 4.23 -9.52 -11.54
C PHE A 35 4.77 -10.98 -11.56
N GLY A 36 4.65 -11.68 -12.70
CA GLY A 36 5.18 -13.04 -12.90
C GLY A 36 4.17 -14.17 -12.68
N SER A 37 2.90 -14.00 -13.06
CA SER A 37 1.80 -14.93 -12.69
C SER A 37 1.14 -15.68 -13.85
N ASP A 38 1.90 -16.23 -14.78
CA ASP A 38 1.35 -16.83 -16.01
C ASP A 38 1.47 -18.37 -16.15
N SER A 39 1.70 -19.13 -15.07
CA SER A 39 1.71 -20.60 -15.18
C SER A 39 0.95 -21.34 -14.08
N GLY A 40 -0.37 -21.12 -13.97
CA GLY A 40 -1.35 -22.14 -13.55
C GLY A 40 -1.16 -22.90 -12.23
N ASP A 41 -0.21 -22.51 -11.39
CA ASP A 41 0.12 -23.07 -10.09
C ASP A 41 0.23 -21.88 -9.13
N ASP A 42 -0.29 -22.02 -7.91
CA ASP A 42 -0.29 -20.96 -6.91
C ASP A 42 1.16 -20.55 -6.54
N GLY A 43 1.62 -19.38 -7.00
CA GLY A 43 2.91 -18.77 -6.62
C GLY A 43 3.51 -18.09 -7.84
N ASP A 44 3.66 -16.77 -7.89
CA ASP A 44 4.74 -16.13 -7.14
C ASP A 44 4.42 -14.72 -6.66
N SER A 45 3.24 -14.18 -6.96
CA SER A 45 2.82 -12.84 -6.55
C SER A 45 1.56 -12.83 -5.69
N THR A 46 1.57 -12.07 -4.58
CA THR A 46 0.45 -11.96 -3.64
C THR A 46 0.05 -10.51 -3.39
N LEU A 47 -1.24 -10.22 -3.53
CA LEU A 47 -1.87 -8.98 -3.08
C LEU A 47 -2.39 -9.16 -1.64
N SER A 48 -1.90 -8.36 -0.69
CA SER A 48 -2.26 -8.47 0.73
C SER A 48 -2.76 -7.13 1.29
N PRO A 49 -4.08 -6.87 1.27
CA PRO A 49 -4.69 -5.79 2.02
C PRO A 49 -4.85 -6.19 3.49
N GLN A 50 -4.33 -5.38 4.41
CA GLN A 50 -4.36 -5.64 5.84
C GLN A 50 -4.70 -4.38 6.62
N VAL A 51 -5.50 -4.56 7.68
CA VAL A 51 -5.70 -3.57 8.73
C VAL A 51 -5.10 -4.15 10.00
N LEU A 52 -4.03 -3.53 10.50
CA LEU A 52 -3.30 -3.99 11.66
C LEU A 52 -3.62 -3.07 12.83
N LEU A 53 -3.88 -3.68 13.99
CA LEU A 53 -4.00 -3.00 15.27
C LEU A 53 -2.94 -3.59 16.18
N ASP A 54 -2.06 -2.75 16.69
CA ASP A 54 -0.93 -3.18 17.51
C ASP A 54 -0.62 -2.18 18.63
N VAL A 55 0.25 -2.55 19.57
CA VAL A 55 0.79 -1.68 20.60
C VAL A 55 2.31 -1.74 20.53
N VAL A 56 2.91 -0.69 19.98
CA VAL A 56 4.37 -0.57 19.81
C VAL A 56 4.92 0.33 20.90
N ASP A 57 5.87 -0.17 21.69
CA ASP A 57 6.47 0.55 22.83
C ASP A 57 5.42 1.15 23.79
N GLY A 58 4.33 0.42 24.02
CA GLY A 58 3.21 0.84 24.88
C GLY A 58 2.24 1.84 24.25
N THR A 59 2.41 2.17 22.96
CA THR A 59 1.57 3.13 22.25
C THR A 59 0.67 2.42 21.23
N PRO A 60 -0.67 2.58 21.30
CA PRO A 60 -1.57 2.00 20.33
C PRO A 60 -1.32 2.53 18.92
N GLN A 61 -1.30 1.63 17.95
CA GLN A 61 -1.16 1.94 16.52
C GLN A 61 -2.22 1.23 15.70
N MET A 62 -2.64 1.89 14.63
CA MET A 62 -3.46 1.32 13.58
C MET A 62 -2.78 1.54 12.25
N THR A 63 -2.61 0.48 11.47
CA THR A 63 -1.98 0.55 10.14
C THR A 63 -2.90 0.00 9.07
N LEU A 64 -3.19 0.81 8.06
CA LEU A 64 -3.74 0.35 6.78
C LEU A 64 -2.53 -0.03 5.91
N ASN A 65 -2.31 -1.32 5.68
CA ASN A 65 -1.14 -1.84 4.95
C ASN A 65 -1.61 -2.59 3.71
N HIS A 66 -1.19 -2.16 2.52
CA HIS A 66 -1.53 -2.83 1.26
C HIS A 66 -0.25 -3.08 0.48
N ALA A 67 0.03 -4.36 0.20
CA ALA A 67 1.25 -4.75 -0.50
C ALA A 67 0.94 -5.67 -1.67
N ILE A 68 1.70 -5.52 -2.76
CA ILE A 68 1.92 -6.56 -3.76
C ILE A 68 3.32 -7.09 -3.49
N THR A 69 3.43 -8.40 -3.26
CA THR A 69 4.70 -9.09 -3.15
C THR A 69 4.87 -9.99 -4.36
N TRP A 70 6.08 -10.17 -4.86
CA TRP A 70 6.34 -11.10 -5.96
C TRP A 70 7.76 -11.66 -5.92
N MET A 71 7.92 -12.91 -6.34
CA MET A 71 9.22 -13.54 -6.48
C MET A 71 9.67 -13.52 -7.94
N ASP A 72 10.98 -13.52 -8.16
CA ASP A 72 11.55 -13.77 -9.48
C ASP A 72 11.82 -15.28 -9.65
N PRO A 73 11.03 -16.03 -10.45
CA PRO A 73 11.24 -17.45 -10.63
C PRO A 73 12.57 -17.79 -11.33
N ALA A 74 13.21 -16.81 -11.98
CA ALA A 74 14.49 -17.03 -12.65
C ALA A 74 15.69 -17.11 -11.68
N ARG A 75 15.56 -16.66 -10.42
CA ARG A 75 16.66 -16.59 -9.44
C ARG A 75 16.17 -16.69 -7.99
N ASP A 76 16.59 -17.75 -7.28
CA ASP A 76 16.60 -17.94 -5.82
C ASP A 76 15.42 -17.41 -4.95
N GLN A 77 14.19 -17.32 -5.49
CA GLN A 77 12.95 -17.02 -4.73
C GLN A 77 13.04 -15.79 -3.80
N GLU A 78 13.78 -14.75 -4.20
CA GLU A 78 13.88 -13.53 -3.41
C GLU A 78 12.64 -12.64 -3.61
N LEU A 79 12.09 -12.15 -2.50
CA LEU A 79 10.78 -11.50 -2.45
C LEU A 79 10.91 -9.99 -2.67
N ASN A 80 10.34 -9.51 -3.77
CA ASN A 80 10.14 -8.09 -4.00
C ASN A 80 8.80 -7.65 -3.40
N GLU A 81 8.71 -6.39 -3.00
CA GLU A 81 7.51 -5.81 -2.43
C GLU A 81 7.27 -4.39 -2.92
N TYR A 82 6.01 -4.11 -3.24
CA TYR A 82 5.48 -2.77 -3.41
C TYR A 82 4.38 -2.54 -2.41
N ARG A 83 4.56 -1.56 -1.52
CA ARG A 83 3.72 -1.32 -0.36
C ARG A 83 3.20 0.12 -0.33
N ARG A 84 1.93 0.26 0.02
CA ARG A 84 1.31 1.51 0.45
C ARG A 84 0.80 1.33 1.86
N ALA A 85 1.18 2.24 2.76
CA ALA A 85 0.75 2.16 4.13
C ALA A 85 0.41 3.52 4.75
N VAL A 86 -0.57 3.50 5.65
CA VAL A 86 -0.89 4.63 6.53
C VAL A 86 -0.96 4.12 7.96
N THR A 87 -0.19 4.73 8.86
CA THR A 87 -0.16 4.40 10.28
C THR A 87 -0.66 5.58 11.10
N LEU A 88 -1.60 5.32 11.99
CA LEU A 88 -2.06 6.24 13.03
C LEU A 88 -1.51 5.74 14.38
N THR A 89 -0.78 6.58 15.08
CA THR A 89 -0.21 6.32 16.41
C THR A 89 -0.89 7.21 17.43
N PHE A 90 -1.57 6.61 18.40
CA PHE A 90 -2.40 7.31 19.37
C PHE A 90 -1.60 7.61 20.64
N THR A 91 -1.17 8.86 20.81
CA THR A 91 -0.37 9.29 21.95
C THR A 91 -1.17 10.19 22.91
N GLY A 92 -0.64 10.42 24.11
CA GLY A 92 -1.22 11.40 25.03
C GLY A 92 -1.16 12.85 24.53
N ALA A 93 -0.34 13.15 23.52
CA ALA A 93 -0.21 14.47 22.91
C ALA A 93 -1.07 14.65 21.64
N GLY A 94 -1.86 13.64 21.28
CA GLY A 94 -2.63 13.59 20.04
C GLY A 94 -2.21 12.42 19.14
N ILE A 95 -2.67 12.45 17.90
CA ILE A 95 -2.44 11.39 16.92
C ILE A 95 -1.27 11.79 16.01
N ALA A 96 -0.28 10.91 15.91
CA ALA A 96 0.73 10.98 14.86
C ALA A 96 0.29 10.12 13.68
N VAL A 97 0.39 10.68 12.47
CA VAL A 97 0.03 10.00 11.23
C VAL A 97 1.25 9.94 10.33
N GLU A 98 1.53 8.76 9.79
CA GLU A 98 2.53 8.55 8.75
C GLU A 98 1.91 7.82 7.56
N ALA A 99 2.02 8.39 6.37
CA ALA A 99 1.61 7.77 5.12
C ALA A 99 2.83 7.60 4.21
N PHE A 100 3.04 6.42 3.64
CA PHE A 100 4.18 6.16 2.78
C PHE A 100 3.90 5.14 1.68
N VAL A 101 4.72 5.25 0.63
CA VAL A 101 4.90 4.23 -0.39
C VAL A 101 6.31 3.69 -0.25
N ARG A 102 6.47 2.37 -0.23
CA ARG A 102 7.75 1.70 -0.12
C ARG A 102 7.89 0.66 -1.22
N LEU A 103 9.08 0.59 -1.79
CA LEU A 103 9.53 -0.49 -2.65
C LEU A 103 10.64 -1.22 -1.90
N ASP A 104 10.57 -2.55 -1.87
CA ASP A 104 11.63 -3.42 -1.39
C ASP A 104 12.02 -4.32 -2.57
N LEU A 105 13.17 -4.05 -3.18
CA LEU A 105 13.55 -4.65 -4.44
C LEU A 105 14.84 -5.44 -4.27
N GLU A 106 14.80 -6.73 -4.57
CA GLU A 106 15.95 -7.62 -4.48
C GLU A 106 16.81 -7.56 -5.76
N ARG A 107 16.39 -6.75 -6.74
CA ARG A 107 17.16 -6.43 -7.94
C ARG A 107 16.79 -5.08 -8.52
N ASP A 108 17.53 -4.67 -9.54
CA ASP A 108 17.18 -3.52 -10.37
C ASP A 108 15.90 -3.80 -11.16
N MET A 109 14.93 -2.90 -11.11
CA MET A 109 13.62 -2.99 -11.76
C MET A 109 13.23 -1.65 -12.39
N GLY A 110 13.19 -1.61 -13.72
CA GLY A 110 12.89 -0.39 -14.47
C GLY A 110 13.87 0.73 -14.13
N GLU A 111 13.37 1.80 -13.51
CA GLU A 111 14.18 2.93 -13.05
C GLU A 111 14.74 2.77 -11.63
N TRP A 112 14.27 1.78 -10.88
CA TRP A 112 14.62 1.57 -9.48
C TRP A 112 15.78 0.58 -9.34
N PRO A 113 16.91 0.98 -8.74
CA PRO A 113 17.97 0.04 -8.39
C PRO A 113 17.53 -0.94 -7.30
N THR A 114 18.31 -2.00 -7.10
CA THR A 114 18.20 -2.91 -5.95
C THR A 114 18.20 -2.15 -4.62
N GLY A 115 17.31 -2.52 -3.70
CA GLY A 115 17.24 -2.03 -2.33
C GLY A 115 15.87 -1.50 -1.91
N ILE A 116 15.85 -0.83 -0.76
CA ILE A 116 14.64 -0.23 -0.18
C ILE A 116 14.51 1.22 -0.65
N HIS A 117 13.37 1.56 -1.25
CA HIS A 117 13.03 2.91 -1.69
C HIS A 117 11.76 3.40 -1.05
N VAL A 118 11.70 4.69 -0.75
CA VAL A 118 10.50 5.35 -0.18
C VAL A 118 10.16 6.56 -1.06
N PRO A 119 9.56 6.35 -2.25
CA PRO A 119 9.25 7.43 -3.19
C PRO A 119 8.25 8.45 -2.62
N TYR A 120 7.50 8.06 -1.60
CA TYR A 120 6.54 8.92 -0.94
C TYR A 120 6.55 8.70 0.57
N ARG A 121 6.66 9.78 1.33
CA ARG A 121 6.47 9.79 2.78
C ARG A 121 5.91 11.13 3.21
N GLN A 122 4.85 11.10 4.01
CA GLN A 122 4.25 12.26 4.62
C GLN A 122 3.95 11.96 6.08
N ARG A 123 4.21 12.93 6.96
CA ARG A 123 4.05 12.78 8.39
C ARG A 123 3.44 14.02 9.01
N ALA A 124 2.59 13.82 10.01
CA ALA A 124 2.10 14.86 10.90
C ALA A 124 2.02 14.30 12.32
N ASP A 125 2.28 15.13 13.33
CA ASP A 125 2.28 14.74 14.73
C ASP A 125 1.35 15.67 15.54
N GLY A 126 0.76 15.15 16.62
CA GLY A 126 -0.04 15.96 17.56
C GLY A 126 -1.41 16.40 17.04
N LEU A 127 -1.97 15.69 16.05
CA LEU A 127 -3.28 16.03 15.47
C LEU A 127 -4.44 15.59 16.36
N GLY A 128 -5.55 16.35 16.30
CA GLY A 128 -6.85 15.84 16.75
C GLY A 128 -7.36 14.71 15.84
N LEU A 129 -8.39 13.97 16.28
CA LEU A 129 -8.94 12.85 15.49
C LEU A 129 -9.46 13.29 14.12
N ASP A 130 -10.27 14.35 14.06
CA ASP A 130 -10.83 14.84 12.80
C ASP A 130 -9.73 15.33 11.84
N GLU A 131 -8.73 16.03 12.38
CA GLU A 131 -7.57 16.52 11.62
C GLU A 131 -6.71 15.36 11.10
N ALA A 132 -6.49 14.33 11.92
CA ALA A 132 -5.77 13.12 11.54
C ALA A 132 -6.50 12.40 10.41
N LEU A 133 -7.83 12.26 10.48
CA LEU A 133 -8.62 11.59 9.43
C LEU A 133 -8.64 12.40 8.13
N ALA A 134 -8.78 13.72 8.20
CA ALA A 134 -8.68 14.59 7.03
C ALA A 134 -7.28 14.52 6.40
N PHE A 135 -6.24 14.43 7.23
CA PHE A 135 -4.88 14.20 6.75
C PHE A 135 -4.78 12.84 6.05
N VAL A 136 -5.26 11.75 6.65
CA VAL A 136 -5.26 10.41 6.04
C VAL A 136 -5.98 10.41 4.69
N GLU A 137 -7.16 11.01 4.60
CA GLU A 137 -7.94 11.09 3.34
C GLU A 137 -7.11 11.71 2.21
N ALA A 138 -6.52 12.89 2.47
CA ALA A 138 -5.69 13.57 1.47
C ALA A 138 -4.48 12.74 1.04
N ARG A 139 -3.87 11.97 1.95
CA ARG A 139 -2.69 11.13 1.66
C ARG A 139 -3.07 9.86 0.91
N VAL A 140 -4.21 9.25 1.23
CA VAL A 140 -4.75 8.09 0.49
C VAL A 140 -5.04 8.49 -0.95
N GLU A 141 -5.74 9.60 -1.17
CA GLU A 141 -6.02 10.09 -2.52
C GLU A 141 -4.76 10.41 -3.32
N GLU A 142 -3.78 11.04 -2.67
CA GLU A 142 -2.50 11.37 -3.30
C GLU A 142 -1.75 10.10 -3.70
N MET A 143 -1.64 9.13 -2.79
CA MET A 143 -1.05 7.83 -3.08
C MET A 143 -1.76 7.14 -4.25
N CYS A 144 -3.09 7.08 -4.28
CA CYS A 144 -3.84 6.44 -5.36
C CYS A 144 -3.72 7.18 -6.71
N ARG A 145 -3.27 8.43 -6.75
CA ARG A 145 -2.97 9.16 -8.00
C ARG A 145 -1.56 8.89 -8.52
N ARG A 146 -0.65 8.39 -7.68
CA ARG A 146 0.75 8.12 -8.05
C ARG A 146 0.90 6.75 -8.71
N TYR A 147 0.36 6.60 -9.91
CA TYR A 147 0.57 5.39 -10.70
C TYR A 147 2.01 5.29 -11.23
N ASP A 148 2.70 6.43 -11.37
CA ASP A 148 4.09 6.50 -11.84
C ASP A 148 5.05 5.63 -11.01
N ASP A 149 4.80 5.50 -9.69
CA ASP A 149 5.61 4.65 -8.82
C ASP A 149 5.55 3.16 -9.27
N VAL A 150 4.42 2.70 -9.79
CA VAL A 150 4.25 1.35 -10.38
C VAL A 150 4.83 1.29 -11.78
N ALA A 151 4.58 2.31 -12.60
CA ALA A 151 5.09 2.36 -13.96
C ALA A 151 6.63 2.35 -14.00
N GLY A 152 7.28 2.99 -13.03
CA GLY A 152 8.73 3.03 -12.87
C GLY A 152 9.36 1.66 -12.60
N LEU A 153 8.60 0.63 -12.17
CA LEU A 153 9.11 -0.73 -12.00
C LEU A 153 9.49 -1.40 -13.33
N GLY A 154 9.05 -0.85 -14.47
CA GLY A 154 9.38 -1.40 -15.79
C GLY A 154 8.77 -2.77 -16.06
N LEU A 155 7.68 -3.12 -15.37
CA LEU A 155 6.93 -4.36 -15.59
C LEU A 155 6.16 -4.28 -16.91
N THR A 156 6.03 -5.42 -17.59
CA THR A 156 5.21 -5.53 -18.80
C THR A 156 3.73 -5.31 -18.45
N SER A 157 3.00 -4.66 -19.37
CA SER A 157 1.56 -4.60 -19.28
C SER A 157 0.99 -5.99 -19.55
N ARG A 158 0.03 -6.43 -18.73
CA ARG A 158 -0.61 -7.74 -18.93
C ARG A 158 -1.45 -7.79 -20.21
N GLU A 159 -1.88 -6.64 -20.72
CA GLU A 159 -2.57 -6.53 -22.02
C GLU A 159 -1.66 -6.88 -23.20
N ASP A 160 -0.35 -6.62 -23.09
CA ASP A 160 0.63 -6.91 -24.14
C ASP A 160 0.94 -8.42 -24.24
N ASN A 161 0.81 -9.18 -23.15
CA ASN A 161 1.02 -10.63 -23.12
C ASN A 161 -0.04 -11.41 -23.91
N PHE A 162 -1.27 -10.88 -24.05
CA PHE A 162 -2.34 -11.54 -24.84
C PHE A 162 -2.28 -11.26 -26.35
N GLY A 163 -1.36 -10.40 -26.81
CA GLY A 163 -1.15 -10.09 -28.23
C GLY A 163 -0.18 -11.03 -28.98
N GLY A 164 0.42 -12.01 -28.28
CA GLY A 164 1.44 -12.91 -28.82
C GLY A 164 0.88 -14.11 -29.62
N THR A 165 0.59 -13.87 -30.90
CA THR A 165 0.66 -14.82 -32.04
C THR A 165 0.02 -16.22 -31.89
N VAL A 166 -1.19 -16.37 -32.46
CA VAL A 166 -1.59 -17.63 -33.12
C VAL A 166 -0.81 -17.71 -34.44
N GLN A 167 0.15 -18.63 -34.54
CA GLN A 167 0.73 -19.08 -35.80
C GLN A 167 0.29 -20.53 -36.07
#